data_AF-A0A3B3YC00-F1
#
_entry.id   AF-A0A3B3YC00-F1
#
_cell.length_a   1.000
_cell.length_b   1.000
_cell.length_c   1.000
_cell.angle_alpha   90.00
_cell.angle_beta   90.00
_cell.angle_gamma   90.00
#
_symmetry.space_group_name_H-M   'P 1'
#
loop_
_entity.id
_entity.type
_entity.pdbx_description
1 polymer ?
#
loop_
_entity_poly.entity_id
_entity_poly.type
_entity_poly.pdbx_seq_one_letter_code
_entity_poly.pdbx_strand_id
1 'polypeptide(L)'
;MLKKKVRLTAALCLLQPDVNADAQPPQDQKPTSDPKRRQPGWCKCGCCTSSALPQEELCCRRSDGACIASSPPFRRLVLDRWLLQAVLLYQDPLSPPAGGAQPAALRHCAYRQFISWRFGVPPDDSHPVIPSCCVQRIREEYPSPDGRYSGFRPVRTPLILKVSS
;
A
#
# COMPACT_ATOMS: atom_id res chain seq x y z
N MET A 1 -29.08 -23.54 12.85
CA MET A 1 -29.71 -22.21 12.93
C MET A 1 -28.93 -21.24 12.05
N LEU A 2 -29.68 -20.54 11.19
CA LEU A 2 -29.38 -19.69 10.02
C LEU A 2 -27.95 -19.16 9.74
N LYS A 3 -27.54 -19.42 8.50
CA LYS A 3 -26.43 -18.84 7.74
C LYS A 3 -26.65 -17.33 7.53
N LYS A 4 -25.65 -16.49 7.80
CA LYS A 4 -25.57 -15.14 7.20
C LYS A 4 -24.36 -15.07 6.27
N LYS A 5 -24.56 -15.57 5.05
CA LYS A 5 -23.77 -15.18 3.88
C LYS A 5 -24.16 -13.74 3.55
N VAL A 6 -23.33 -12.77 3.87
CA VAL A 6 -23.40 -11.45 3.22
C VAL A 6 -22.33 -11.47 2.13
N ARG A 7 -22.76 -11.89 0.94
CA ARG A 7 -22.07 -11.53 -0.30
C ARG A 7 -22.53 -10.11 -0.61
N LEU A 8 -21.64 -9.14 -0.54
CA LEU A 8 -21.93 -7.81 -1.07
C LEU A 8 -20.87 -7.44 -2.11
N THR A 9 -21.16 -7.85 -3.34
CA THR A 9 -20.61 -7.31 -4.57
C THR A 9 -21.24 -5.93 -4.79
N ALA A 10 -20.62 -4.87 -4.27
CA ALA A 10 -20.90 -3.47 -4.58
C ALA A 10 -19.73 -2.66 -3.99
N ALA A 11 -18.80 -2.12 -4.76
CA ALA A 11 -19.05 -0.96 -5.60
C ALA A 11 -18.06 -0.90 -6.78
N LEU A 12 -18.45 -1.50 -7.91
CA LEU A 12 -17.80 -1.22 -9.19
C LEU A 12 -18.51 -0.08 -9.96
N CYS A 13 -19.50 0.59 -9.36
CA CYS A 13 -20.35 1.58 -10.04
C CYS A 13 -19.88 3.05 -9.94
N LEU A 14 -18.62 3.33 -9.59
CA LEU A 14 -18.10 4.71 -9.65
C LEU A 14 -17.12 4.94 -10.81
N LEU A 15 -17.10 4.06 -11.81
CA LEU A 15 -16.42 4.33 -13.07
C LEU A 15 -17.47 4.42 -14.18
N GLN A 16 -18.01 5.62 -14.39
CA GLN A 16 -18.43 6.03 -15.72
C GLN A 16 -17.55 7.18 -16.20
N PRO A 17 -17.20 7.20 -17.49
CA PRO A 17 -16.25 8.15 -18.06
C PRO A 17 -16.98 9.43 -18.45
N ASP A 18 -16.56 10.57 -17.91
CA ASP A 18 -16.86 11.87 -18.52
C ASP A 18 -15.72 12.26 -19.45
N VAL A 19 -16.04 12.20 -20.73
CA VAL A 19 -15.30 12.79 -21.84
C VAL A 19 -15.54 14.29 -21.83
N ASN A 20 -14.55 15.07 -21.43
CA ASN A 20 -14.23 16.25 -22.24
C ASN A 20 -12.74 16.58 -22.15
N ALA A 21 -12.18 16.77 -23.34
CA ALA A 21 -10.79 17.09 -23.57
C ALA A 21 -10.59 18.60 -23.50
N ASP A 22 -9.53 19.04 -22.85
CA ASP A 22 -8.77 20.17 -23.37
C ASP A 22 -7.28 19.98 -23.07
N ALA A 23 -6.47 20.31 -24.07
CA ALA A 23 -5.07 19.93 -24.18
C ALA A 23 -4.14 21.02 -23.65
N GLN A 24 -3.04 20.63 -23.01
CA GLN A 24 -1.81 21.44 -22.94
C GLN A 24 -0.59 20.49 -22.79
N PRO A 25 0.51 20.67 -23.57
CA PRO A 25 1.60 19.68 -23.66
C PRO A 25 2.81 20.07 -22.75
N PRO A 26 3.97 19.38 -22.79
CA PRO A 26 4.54 18.65 -21.65
C PRO A 26 5.59 19.48 -20.88
N GLN A 27 5.62 19.37 -19.55
CA GLN A 27 6.74 19.88 -18.76
C GLN A 27 7.63 18.73 -18.29
N ASP A 28 8.81 18.67 -18.93
CA ASP A 28 9.98 17.92 -18.50
C ASP A 28 10.34 18.27 -17.06
N GLN A 29 10.05 17.34 -16.15
CA GLN A 29 10.68 17.32 -14.83
C GLN A 29 11.50 16.04 -14.74
N LYS A 30 12.73 16.16 -15.22
CA LYS A 30 13.83 15.22 -14.95
C LYS A 30 13.95 15.06 -13.43
N PRO A 31 13.72 13.86 -12.85
CA PRO A 31 13.98 13.65 -11.44
C PRO A 31 15.48 13.77 -11.22
N THR A 32 15.87 14.78 -10.47
CA THR A 32 17.20 14.96 -9.89
C THR A 32 17.56 13.68 -9.12
N SER A 33 18.58 12.98 -9.61
CA SER A 33 19.10 11.77 -9.02
C SER A 33 19.92 12.10 -7.77
N ASP A 34 19.27 12.08 -6.61
CA ASP A 34 19.91 12.07 -5.30
C ASP A 34 20.61 10.71 -5.03
N PRO A 35 21.60 10.65 -4.13
CA PRO A 35 22.72 9.70 -4.18
C PRO A 35 22.21 8.25 -4.10
N LYS A 36 22.62 7.45 -5.09
CA LYS A 36 22.35 6.02 -5.27
C LYS A 36 21.88 5.34 -3.99
N ARG A 37 20.55 5.26 -3.78
CA ARG A 37 19.97 4.15 -3.00
C ARG A 37 20.54 2.91 -3.64
N ARG A 38 21.48 2.24 -2.96
CA ARG A 38 22.01 0.96 -3.45
C ARG A 38 20.82 0.03 -3.50
N GLN A 39 20.35 -0.24 -4.72
CA GLN A 39 19.25 -1.15 -4.94
C GLN A 39 19.68 -2.51 -4.39
N PRO A 40 18.88 -3.13 -3.51
CA PRO A 40 19.21 -4.44 -2.99
C PRO A 40 19.24 -5.49 -4.12
N GLY A 41 20.13 -6.48 -4.04
CA GLY A 41 20.23 -7.53 -5.07
C GLY A 41 18.97 -8.38 -5.25
N TRP A 42 18.09 -8.41 -4.23
CA TRP A 42 16.78 -9.08 -4.28
C TRP A 42 15.68 -8.23 -4.94
N CYS A 43 15.94 -6.96 -5.25
CA CYS A 43 14.98 -6.07 -5.90
C CYS A 43 14.90 -6.37 -7.40
N LYS A 44 13.67 -6.53 -7.90
CA LYS A 44 13.36 -6.73 -9.33
C LYS A 44 12.57 -5.58 -9.96
N CYS A 45 12.18 -4.58 -9.17
CA CYS A 45 11.38 -3.45 -9.65
C CYS A 45 12.12 -2.10 -9.62
N GLY A 46 13.36 -2.06 -9.14
CA GLY A 46 14.18 -0.85 -9.00
C GLY A 46 13.80 0.13 -7.88
N CYS A 47 12.69 -0.10 -7.15
CA CYS A 47 12.17 0.86 -6.16
C CYS A 47 12.26 0.40 -4.70
N CYS A 48 12.91 -0.74 -4.42
CA CYS A 48 13.03 -1.25 -3.04
C CYS A 48 14.27 -0.66 -2.34
N THR A 49 14.22 -0.65 -1.01
CA THR A 49 15.34 -0.25 -0.14
C THR A 49 15.66 -1.36 0.84
N SER A 50 16.94 -1.48 1.20
CA SER A 50 17.40 -2.40 2.25
C SER A 50 16.72 -2.10 3.58
N SER A 51 16.26 -3.14 4.26
CA SER A 51 15.81 -3.06 5.65
C SER A 51 16.87 -3.73 6.55
N ALA A 52 16.90 -3.35 7.83
CA ALA A 52 17.68 -4.08 8.84
C ALA A 52 17.07 -5.45 9.18
N LEU A 53 15.80 -5.67 8.81
CA LEU A 53 15.06 -6.90 9.09
C LEU A 53 14.87 -7.70 7.78
N PRO A 54 15.49 -8.90 7.64
CA PRO A 54 15.37 -9.74 6.45
C PRO A 54 13.92 -10.11 6.07
N GLN A 55 13.03 -10.19 7.07
CA GLN A 55 11.61 -10.49 6.87
C GLN A 55 10.87 -9.37 6.11
N GLU A 56 11.45 -8.16 6.04
CA GLU A 56 10.92 -7.02 5.30
C GLU A 56 11.53 -6.88 3.89
N GLU A 57 12.48 -7.76 3.54
CA GLU A 57 13.17 -7.78 2.24
C GLU A 57 12.35 -8.51 1.17
N LEU A 58 11.23 -7.91 0.79
CA LEU A 58 10.35 -8.44 -0.25
C LEU A 58 10.18 -7.43 -1.39
N CYS A 59 10.40 -7.87 -2.62
CA CYS A 59 10.08 -7.10 -3.82
C CYS A 59 8.65 -7.38 -4.30
N CYS A 60 8.02 -6.40 -4.96
CA CYS A 60 6.69 -6.57 -5.56
C CYS A 60 6.69 -7.46 -6.81
N ARG A 61 7.86 -7.89 -7.29
CA ARG A 61 8.05 -8.68 -8.50
C ARG A 61 8.97 -9.87 -8.24
N ARG A 62 8.74 -10.97 -8.95
CA ARG A 62 9.63 -12.15 -8.99
C ARG A 62 10.70 -12.05 -10.09
N SER A 63 10.41 -11.33 -11.17
CA SER A 63 11.29 -11.07 -12.31
C SER A 63 11.34 -9.57 -12.60
N ASP A 64 12.31 -9.12 -13.40
CA ASP A 64 12.47 -7.70 -13.69
C ASP A 64 11.22 -7.09 -14.33
N GLY A 65 10.86 -5.86 -13.91
CA GLY A 65 9.73 -5.14 -14.49
C GLY A 65 9.22 -3.97 -13.65
N ALA A 66 8.19 -3.30 -14.15
CA ALA A 66 7.64 -2.10 -13.55
C ALA A 66 7.11 -2.34 -12.12
N CYS A 67 7.40 -1.42 -11.21
CA CYS A 67 6.94 -1.46 -9.83
C CYS A 67 5.41 -1.34 -9.73
N ILE A 68 4.77 -2.13 -8.86
CA ILE A 68 3.32 -1.97 -8.62
C ILE A 68 2.99 -0.60 -8.00
N ALA A 69 3.91 -0.04 -7.20
CA ALA A 69 3.71 1.23 -6.51
C ALA A 69 3.70 2.44 -7.45
N SER A 70 4.17 2.31 -8.69
CA SER A 70 4.05 3.36 -9.72
C SER A 70 2.78 3.21 -10.57
N SER A 71 1.97 2.17 -10.37
CA SER A 71 0.78 1.93 -11.17
C SER A 71 -0.38 2.87 -10.77
N PRO A 72 -1.23 3.30 -11.73
CA PRO A 72 -2.41 4.11 -11.42
C PRO A 72 -3.39 3.48 -10.40
N PRO A 73 -3.63 2.15 -10.40
CA PRO A 73 -4.44 1.52 -9.37
C PRO A 73 -3.85 1.67 -7.96
N PHE A 74 -2.53 1.55 -7.80
CA PHE A 74 -1.89 1.75 -6.50
C PHE A 74 -2.14 3.17 -5.97
N ARG A 75 -1.98 4.18 -6.82
CA ARG A 75 -2.28 5.57 -6.45
C ARG A 75 -3.72 5.74 -5.97
N ARG A 76 -4.69 5.20 -6.71
CA ARG A 76 -6.12 5.35 -6.41
C ARG A 76 -6.59 4.54 -5.20
N LEU A 77 -6.09 3.32 -5.02
CA LEU A 77 -6.60 2.40 -3.99
C LEU A 77 -5.83 2.47 -2.68
N VAL A 78 -4.56 2.89 -2.73
CA VAL A 78 -3.64 2.81 -1.57
C VAL A 78 -3.21 4.19 -1.10
N LEU A 79 -3.06 5.16 -2.00
CA LEU A 79 -2.52 6.47 -1.66
C LEU A 79 -3.56 7.59 -1.65
N ASP A 80 -4.73 7.40 -2.24
CA ASP A 80 -5.75 8.46 -2.33
C ASP A 80 -6.26 8.85 -0.94
N ARG A 81 -5.96 10.09 -0.53
CA ARG A 81 -6.31 10.58 0.81
C ARG A 81 -7.82 10.54 1.05
N TRP A 82 -8.62 10.89 0.05
CA TRP A 82 -10.07 10.97 0.19
C TRP A 82 -10.68 9.59 0.40
N LEU A 83 -10.22 8.62 -0.38
CA LEU A 83 -10.58 7.21 -0.20
C LEU A 83 -10.19 6.72 1.20
N LEU A 84 -8.95 6.96 1.65
CA LEU A 84 -8.50 6.50 2.97
C LEU A 84 -9.28 7.16 4.11
N GLN A 85 -9.63 8.44 4.00
CA GLN A 85 -10.50 9.12 4.96
C GLN A 85 -11.90 8.53 4.98
N ALA A 86 -12.51 8.28 3.81
CA ALA A 86 -13.81 7.64 3.71
C ALA A 86 -13.80 6.23 4.34
N VAL A 87 -12.75 5.45 4.11
CA VAL A 87 -12.55 4.13 4.72
C VAL A 87 -12.44 4.21 6.25
N LEU A 88 -11.72 5.22 6.77
CA LEU A 88 -11.59 5.41 8.22
C LEU A 88 -12.94 5.80 8.84
N LEU A 89 -13.66 6.74 8.23
CA LEU A 89 -15.01 7.14 8.68
C LEU A 89 -16.01 5.99 8.61
N TYR A 90 -15.92 5.12 7.60
CA TYR A 90 -16.77 3.94 7.52
C TYR A 90 -16.51 2.96 8.68
N GLN A 91 -15.26 2.84 9.13
CA GLN A 91 -14.90 1.96 10.25
C GLN A 91 -15.27 2.54 11.62
N ASP A 92 -15.13 3.85 11.77
CA ASP A 92 -15.51 4.58 12.98
C ASP A 92 -16.21 5.90 12.61
N PRO A 93 -17.55 5.89 12.44
CA PRO A 93 -18.32 7.06 12.04
C PRO A 93 -18.32 8.19 13.07
N LEU A 94 -17.99 7.87 14.34
CA LEU A 94 -17.95 8.82 15.45
C LEU A 94 -16.53 9.31 15.72
N SER A 95 -15.55 8.83 14.95
CA SER A 95 -14.19 9.35 15.03
C SER A 95 -14.22 10.88 14.82
N PRO A 96 -13.48 11.66 15.64
CA PRO A 96 -13.52 13.11 15.54
C PRO A 96 -13.29 13.55 14.09
N PRO A 97 -14.11 14.47 13.54
CA PRO A 97 -14.01 14.89 12.15
C PRO A 97 -12.59 15.36 11.91
N ALA A 98 -11.88 14.56 11.13
CA ALA A 98 -10.47 14.76 10.97
C ALA A 98 -10.27 15.96 10.06
N GLY A 99 -10.06 17.15 10.67
CA GLY A 99 -9.43 18.31 10.00
C GLY A 99 -8.04 18.01 9.39
N GLY A 100 -7.61 16.75 9.50
CA GLY A 100 -6.65 16.03 8.69
C GLY A 100 -6.43 14.71 9.42
N ALA A 101 -6.88 13.57 8.86
CA ALA A 101 -6.59 12.28 9.49
C ALA A 101 -5.07 12.21 9.74
N GLN A 102 -4.67 11.92 10.98
CA GLN A 102 -3.25 11.96 11.36
C GLN A 102 -2.45 11.11 10.36
N PRO A 103 -1.28 11.57 9.86
CA PRO A 103 -0.49 10.82 8.88
C PRO A 103 -0.26 9.35 9.27
N ALA A 104 -0.18 9.06 10.57
CA ALA A 104 -0.13 7.69 11.08
C ALA A 104 -1.40 6.85 10.77
N ALA A 105 -2.59 7.41 10.97
CA ALA A 105 -3.86 6.73 10.67
C ALA A 105 -4.01 6.47 9.17
N LEU A 106 -3.70 7.46 8.33
CA LEU A 106 -3.71 7.30 6.87
C LEU A 106 -2.69 6.24 6.42
N ARG A 107 -1.47 6.28 6.94
CA ARG A 107 -0.43 5.28 6.66
C ARG A 107 -0.88 3.87 7.05
N HIS A 108 -1.45 3.68 8.23
CA HIS A 108 -1.95 2.37 8.66
C HIS A 108 -3.16 1.92 7.83
N CYS A 109 -4.05 2.84 7.45
CA CYS A 109 -5.15 2.56 6.54
C CYS A 109 -4.63 2.10 5.17
N ALA A 110 -3.64 2.80 4.61
CA ALA A 110 -3.00 2.46 3.34
C ALA A 110 -2.38 1.05 3.35
N TYR A 111 -1.69 0.66 4.44
CA TYR A 111 -1.18 -0.70 4.59
C TYR A 111 -2.30 -1.74 4.51
N ARG A 112 -3.40 -1.52 5.23
CA ARG A 112 -4.57 -2.41 5.22
C ARG A 112 -5.25 -2.45 3.86
N GLN A 113 -5.37 -1.31 3.17
CA GLN A 113 -5.94 -1.23 1.83
C GLN A 113 -5.11 -1.99 0.80
N PHE A 114 -3.78 -1.87 0.84
CA PHE A 114 -2.91 -2.67 -0.02
C PHE A 114 -3.12 -4.17 0.21
N ILE A 115 -3.15 -4.60 1.48
CA ILE A 115 -3.37 -6.01 1.84
C ILE A 115 -4.73 -6.48 1.31
N SER A 116 -5.80 -5.71 1.57
CA SER A 116 -7.16 -6.04 1.13
C SER A 116 -7.26 -6.12 -0.40
N TRP A 117 -6.60 -5.20 -1.12
CA TRP A 117 -6.61 -5.19 -2.58
C TRP A 117 -5.85 -6.37 -3.18
N ARG A 118 -4.74 -6.79 -2.57
CA ARG A 118 -3.87 -7.84 -3.12
C ARG A 118 -4.25 -9.25 -2.69
N PHE A 119 -4.74 -9.41 -1.46
CA PHE A 119 -4.98 -10.70 -0.83
C PHE A 119 -6.44 -10.92 -0.44
N GLY A 120 -7.30 -9.90 -0.54
CA GLY A 120 -8.66 -9.97 -0.03
C GLY A 120 -8.67 -10.06 1.49
N VAL A 121 -9.49 -10.95 2.03
CA VAL A 121 -9.47 -11.28 3.46
C VAL A 121 -8.45 -12.41 3.68
N PRO A 122 -7.28 -12.12 4.29
CA PRO A 122 -6.31 -13.17 4.59
C PRO A 122 -6.90 -14.17 5.61
N PRO A 123 -6.60 -15.48 5.51
CA PRO A 123 -6.89 -16.46 6.55
C PRO A 123 -6.29 -16.05 7.90
N ASP A 124 -6.94 -16.46 9.00
CA ASP A 124 -6.55 -16.07 10.38
C ASP A 124 -5.09 -16.40 10.73
N ASP A 125 -4.51 -17.45 10.13
CA ASP A 125 -3.15 -17.90 10.38
C ASP A 125 -2.10 -17.30 9.43
N SER A 126 -2.49 -16.32 8.60
CA SER A 126 -1.60 -15.70 7.61
C SER A 126 -1.24 -14.26 7.96
N HIS A 127 0.02 -13.92 7.75
CA HIS A 127 0.54 -12.57 7.93
C HIS A 127 0.96 -12.00 6.57
N PRO A 128 0.06 -11.30 5.85
CA PRO A 128 0.41 -10.72 4.56
C PRO A 128 1.52 -9.68 4.73
N VAL A 129 2.61 -9.84 3.98
CA VAL A 129 3.76 -8.94 3.98
C VAL A 129 3.65 -7.98 2.80
N ILE A 130 3.80 -6.68 3.07
CA ILE A 130 3.80 -5.63 2.05
C ILE A 130 5.22 -5.48 1.49
N PRO A 131 5.41 -5.46 0.16
CA PRO A 131 6.74 -5.26 -0.43
C PRO A 131 7.40 -3.94 -0.02
N SER A 132 8.73 -3.94 0.09
CA SER A 132 9.55 -2.78 0.51
C SER A 132 9.26 -1.53 -0.32
N CYS A 133 9.17 -1.65 -1.65
CA CYS A 133 8.83 -0.52 -2.53
C CYS A 133 7.45 0.09 -2.25
N CYS A 134 6.47 -0.72 -1.85
CA CYS A 134 5.12 -0.26 -1.51
C CYS A 134 5.12 0.42 -0.14
N VAL A 135 5.77 -0.19 0.86
CA VAL A 135 5.92 0.39 2.20
C VAL A 135 6.61 1.76 2.11
N GLN A 136 7.69 1.85 1.36
CA GLN A 136 8.42 3.09 1.17
C GLN A 136 7.54 4.15 0.51
N ARG A 137 6.86 3.82 -0.59
CA ARG A 137 5.99 4.77 -1.29
C ARG A 137 4.85 5.29 -0.42
N ILE A 138 4.30 4.44 0.46
CA ILE A 138 3.28 4.84 1.45
C ILE A 138 3.87 5.76 2.53
N ARG A 139 5.08 5.46 3.02
CA ARG A 139 5.78 6.28 4.01
C ARG A 139 6.19 7.65 3.46
N GLU A 140 6.48 7.74 2.17
CA GLU A 140 6.73 9.02 1.47
C GLU A 140 5.44 9.86 1.38
N GLU A 141 4.29 9.25 1.09
CA GLU A 141 3.00 9.94 1.02
C GLU A 141 2.48 10.36 2.41
N TYR A 142 2.69 9.50 3.40
CA TYR A 142 2.19 9.67 4.76
C TYR A 142 3.35 9.49 5.76
N PRO A 143 4.23 10.50 5.90
CA PRO A 143 5.43 10.37 6.72
C PRO A 143 5.14 10.32 8.22
N SER A 144 6.07 9.72 8.97
CA SER A 144 6.16 9.88 10.42
C SER A 144 6.96 11.16 10.72
N PRO A 145 6.54 12.00 11.68
CA PRO A 145 7.26 13.24 12.00
C PRO A 145 8.73 12.99 12.40
N ASP A 146 8.99 11.88 13.10
CA ASP A 146 10.34 11.52 13.54
C ASP A 146 11.11 10.64 12.54
N GLY A 147 10.50 10.28 11.40
CA GLY A 147 11.07 9.36 10.41
C GLY A 147 11.30 7.91 10.89
N ARG A 148 10.98 7.61 12.16
CA ARG A 148 11.09 6.28 12.76
C ARG A 148 9.82 5.47 12.52
N TYR A 149 9.99 4.21 12.14
CA TYR A 149 8.89 3.27 11.90
C TYR A 149 9.19 1.97 12.65
N SER A 150 8.21 1.45 13.38
CA SER A 150 8.28 0.07 13.87
C SER A 150 8.15 -0.88 12.69
N GLY A 151 9.08 -1.83 12.58
CA GLY A 151 8.98 -2.93 11.63
C GLY A 151 7.83 -3.89 11.94
N PHE A 152 7.67 -4.91 11.11
CA PHE A 152 6.67 -5.95 11.31
C PHE A 152 6.79 -6.59 12.70
N ARG A 153 5.70 -6.60 13.46
CA ARG A 153 5.59 -7.29 14.75
C ARG A 153 4.62 -8.47 14.60
N PRO A 154 5.10 -9.73 14.56
CA PRO A 154 4.20 -10.87 14.54
C PRO A 154 3.38 -10.91 15.83
N VAL A 155 2.05 -11.00 15.71
CA VAL A 155 1.16 -11.10 16.87
C VAL A 155 1.28 -12.47 17.54
N ARG A 156 1.72 -13.49 16.78
CA ARG A 156 2.16 -14.82 17.24
C ARG A 156 3.22 -15.31 16.27
N THR A 157 4.30 -15.92 16.73
CA THR A 157 5.36 -16.50 15.89
C THR A 157 4.78 -17.68 15.09
N PRO A 158 4.57 -17.58 13.76
CA PRO A 158 4.26 -18.76 12.96
C PRO A 158 5.57 -19.44 12.61
N LEU A 159 5.59 -20.76 12.65
CA LEU A 159 6.67 -21.54 12.06
C LEU A 159 6.71 -21.21 10.56
N ILE A 160 7.78 -20.55 10.10
CA ILE A 160 7.96 -20.16 8.71
C ILE A 160 8.18 -21.44 7.88
N LEU A 161 7.12 -21.94 7.25
CA LEU A 161 7.24 -22.86 6.14
C LEU A 161 7.61 -22.05 4.89
N LYS A 162 8.90 -21.99 4.58
CA LYS A 162 9.38 -21.59 3.26
C LYS A 162 8.90 -22.64 2.25
N VAL A 163 7.84 -22.35 1.52
CA VAL A 163 7.46 -23.16 0.35
C VAL A 163 8.39 -22.76 -0.79
N SER A 164 9.41 -23.60 -1.03
CA SER A 164 10.21 -23.59 -2.25
C SER A 164 9.50 -24.43 -3.31
N SER A 165 9.10 -23.80 -4.42
CA SER A 165 8.91 -24.42 -5.74
C SER A 165 8.97 -23.35 -6.80
#